data_AF-A0A7C8ELE6-F1
#
_entry.id   AF-A0A7C8ELE6-F1
#
_cell.length_a   1.000
_cell.length_b   1.000
_cell.length_c   1.000
_cell.angle_alpha   90.00
_cell.angle_beta   90.00
_cell.angle_gamma   90.00
#
_symmetry.space_group_name_H-M   'P 1'
#
loop_
_entity.id
_entity.type
_entity.pdbx_description
1 polymer ?
#
loop_
_entity_poly.entity_id
_entity_poly.type
_entity_poly.pdbx_seq_one_letter_code
_entity_poly.pdbx_strand_id
1 'polypeptide(L)'
;MSSQEGASLGENAANVVENLALRIAERQAGKVTPAQLAPYLPMSLELIRSCLDDLVDERAVSCDAKLKPKGQHVLCTECSRDLQEELSKSADKTGWPAQAVYEHEILYLAAGRDGPVRAEDLARRSRYTLRNMQRKLDKMSLDGWLRKDFDDEQGLIVYHFPKTDYPEARYKANMAVIRSYPASFTEEVQTRVAQILLALGVLLLGLLVLAFFLPFPMLVLLFLIAAPVTAFVIWRRRSDPDED
;
A
#
# COMPACT_ATOMS: atom_id res chain seq x y z
N MET A 1 14.17 5.17 -22.71
CA MET A 1 13.88 3.92 -21.97
C MET A 1 14.94 3.82 -20.88
N SER A 2 14.60 4.32 -19.69
CA SER A 2 15.50 4.23 -18.54
C SER A 2 15.21 2.89 -17.89
N SER A 3 16.16 1.97 -17.87
CA SER A 3 16.06 0.77 -17.05
C SER A 3 15.83 1.24 -15.61
N GLN A 4 14.64 1.00 -15.07
CA GLN A 4 14.47 1.02 -13.63
C GLN A 4 15.41 -0.06 -13.12
N GLU A 5 16.47 0.33 -12.40
CA GLU A 5 17.11 -0.58 -11.47
C GLU A 5 16.00 -1.05 -10.54
N GLY A 6 15.51 -2.26 -10.82
CA GLY A 6 14.51 -2.91 -10.00
C GLY A 6 15.02 -2.91 -8.57
N ALA A 7 14.13 -2.62 -7.63
CA ALA A 7 14.40 -2.65 -6.22
C ALA A 7 14.80 -4.09 -5.81
N SER A 8 16.06 -4.47 -5.96
CA SER A 8 16.54 -5.78 -5.55
C SER A 8 16.80 -5.76 -4.04
N LEU A 9 16.20 -6.72 -3.35
CA LEU A 9 16.52 -7.00 -1.96
C LEU A 9 17.85 -7.74 -1.88
N GLY A 10 18.54 -7.64 -0.74
CA GLY A 10 19.73 -8.45 -0.50
C GLY A 10 19.43 -9.95 -0.59
N GLU A 11 20.44 -10.74 -0.95
CA GLU A 11 20.35 -12.19 -1.17
C GLU A 11 19.68 -12.94 0.00
N ASN A 12 19.94 -12.52 1.25
CA ASN A 12 19.32 -13.11 2.44
C ASN A 12 17.79 -12.91 2.47
N ALA A 13 17.31 -11.71 2.14
CA ALA A 13 15.88 -11.42 2.14
C ALA A 13 15.16 -12.11 0.98
N ALA A 14 15.77 -12.18 -0.20
CA ALA A 14 15.27 -12.96 -1.32
C ALA A 14 15.08 -14.43 -0.91
N ASN A 15 16.13 -15.09 -0.41
CA ASN A 15 16.08 -16.47 0.08
C ASN A 15 14.91 -16.72 1.06
N VAL A 16 14.61 -15.78 1.96
CA VAL A 16 13.50 -15.92 2.91
C VAL A 16 12.14 -15.94 2.21
N VAL A 17 11.93 -15.04 1.25
CA VAL A 17 10.69 -14.97 0.45
C VAL A 17 10.53 -16.22 -0.40
N GLU A 18 11.62 -16.67 -1.01
CA GLU A 18 11.65 -17.86 -1.86
C GLU A 18 11.29 -19.15 -1.11
N ASN A 19 11.92 -19.38 0.04
CA ASN A 19 11.62 -20.53 0.90
C ASN A 19 10.18 -20.54 1.38
N LEU A 20 9.65 -19.35 1.70
CA LEU A 20 8.25 -19.19 2.09
C LEU A 20 7.32 -19.58 0.93
N ALA A 21 7.65 -19.14 -0.29
CA ALA A 21 6.90 -19.47 -1.50
C ALA A 21 6.87 -20.97 -1.77
N LEU A 22 8.02 -21.65 -1.69
CA LEU A 22 8.12 -23.11 -1.85
C LEU A 22 7.24 -23.86 -0.83
N ARG A 23 7.31 -23.49 0.45
CA ARG A 23 6.52 -24.13 1.51
C ARG A 23 5.01 -23.92 1.34
N ILE A 24 4.60 -22.77 0.85
CA ILE A 24 3.18 -22.50 0.56
C ILE A 24 2.75 -23.28 -0.69
N ALA A 25 3.62 -23.37 -1.71
CA ALA A 25 3.36 -24.15 -2.93
C ALA A 25 3.17 -25.63 -2.62
N GLU A 26 4.03 -26.21 -1.77
CA GLU A 26 3.91 -27.60 -1.29
C GLU A 26 2.58 -27.84 -0.57
N ARG A 27 2.16 -26.90 0.30
CA ARG A 27 0.90 -27.02 1.05
C ARG A 27 -0.34 -26.86 0.17
N GLN A 28 -0.26 -26.07 -0.89
CA GLN A 28 -1.38 -25.76 -1.78
C GLN A 28 -1.37 -26.59 -3.07
N ALA A 29 -0.39 -27.50 -3.24
CA ALA A 29 -0.22 -28.37 -4.40
C ALA A 29 -0.28 -27.63 -5.75
N GLY A 30 0.30 -26.42 -5.83
CA GLY A 30 0.11 -25.56 -6.99
C GLY A 30 1.06 -24.38 -7.09
N LYS A 31 0.86 -23.57 -8.15
CA LYS A 31 1.60 -22.33 -8.38
C LYS A 31 1.20 -21.29 -7.34
N VAL A 32 2.19 -20.65 -6.73
CA VAL A 32 1.98 -19.55 -5.78
C VAL A 32 2.15 -18.22 -6.50
N THR A 33 1.24 -17.30 -6.23
CA THR A 33 1.30 -15.93 -6.73
C THR A 33 1.81 -14.99 -5.63
N PRO A 34 2.45 -13.86 -5.97
CA PRO A 34 2.88 -12.86 -4.97
C PRO A 34 1.75 -12.39 -4.05
N ALA A 35 0.52 -12.28 -4.58
CA ALA A 35 -0.67 -11.94 -3.80
C ALA A 35 -0.97 -12.96 -2.68
N GLN A 36 -0.68 -14.24 -2.89
CA GLN A 36 -0.86 -15.29 -1.87
C GLN A 36 0.22 -15.24 -0.79
N LEU A 37 1.35 -14.57 -1.05
CA LEU A 37 2.44 -14.37 -0.09
C LEU A 37 2.31 -13.09 0.72
N ALA A 38 1.62 -12.07 0.19
CA ALA A 38 1.39 -10.80 0.87
C ALA A 38 0.81 -10.92 2.30
N PRO A 39 -0.07 -11.89 2.64
CA PRO A 39 -0.51 -12.07 4.03
C PRO A 39 0.61 -12.41 5.01
N TYR A 40 1.75 -12.89 4.53
CA TYR A 40 2.88 -13.37 5.33
C TYR A 40 4.09 -12.44 5.30
N LEU A 41 4.12 -11.47 4.40
CA LEU A 41 5.26 -10.58 4.16
C LEU A 41 4.80 -9.12 4.19
N PRO A 42 5.37 -8.24 5.04
CA PRO A 42 4.97 -6.84 5.14
C PRO A 42 5.65 -5.97 4.06
N MET A 43 5.47 -6.32 2.78
CA MET A 43 6.19 -5.71 1.65
C MET A 43 5.34 -5.69 0.38
N SER A 44 5.71 -4.85 -0.59
CA SER A 44 4.93 -4.72 -1.83
C SER A 44 4.97 -5.99 -2.69
N LEU A 45 3.93 -6.20 -3.48
CA LEU A 45 3.83 -7.32 -4.43
C LEU A 45 4.97 -7.32 -5.45
N GLU A 46 5.43 -6.14 -5.82
CA GLU A 46 6.56 -5.95 -6.73
C GLU A 46 7.87 -6.45 -6.12
N LEU A 47 8.14 -6.15 -4.85
CA LEU A 47 9.32 -6.68 -4.17
C LEU A 47 9.23 -8.20 -4.01
N ILE A 48 8.04 -8.72 -3.67
CA ILE A 48 7.83 -10.17 -3.58
C ILE A 48 8.15 -10.82 -4.92
N ARG A 49 7.60 -10.29 -6.03
CA ARG A 49 7.88 -10.82 -7.36
C ARG A 49 9.35 -10.70 -7.74
N SER A 50 10.01 -9.58 -7.46
CA SER A 50 11.45 -9.45 -7.74
C SER A 50 12.24 -10.58 -7.07
N CYS A 51 11.94 -10.90 -5.81
CA CYS A 51 12.55 -12.04 -5.12
C CYS A 51 12.18 -13.40 -5.72
N LEU A 52 10.99 -13.55 -6.32
CA LEU A 52 10.59 -14.80 -6.95
C LEU A 52 11.06 -14.96 -8.39
N ASP A 53 11.33 -13.86 -9.10
CA ASP A 53 11.88 -13.92 -10.45
C ASP A 53 13.34 -14.42 -10.39
N ASP A 54 14.05 -14.14 -9.29
CA ASP A 54 15.40 -14.66 -9.01
C ASP A 54 15.42 -16.19 -8.71
N LEU A 55 14.30 -16.77 -8.27
CA LEU A 55 14.16 -18.22 -8.02
C LEU A 55 14.25 -19.08 -9.28
N VAL A 56 14.00 -18.50 -10.45
CA VAL A 56 14.04 -19.22 -11.73
C VAL A 56 15.46 -19.75 -12.02
N ASP A 57 16.48 -19.28 -11.26
CA ASP A 57 17.88 -19.68 -11.35
C ASP A 57 18.37 -20.69 -10.25
N GLU A 58 17.46 -21.44 -9.61
CA GLU A 58 17.73 -22.63 -8.75
C GLU A 58 18.51 -22.43 -7.42
N ARG A 59 18.65 -21.21 -6.89
CA ARG A 59 19.36 -20.97 -5.61
C ARG A 59 18.44 -20.69 -4.42
N ALA A 60 17.68 -21.67 -3.96
CA ALA A 60 16.95 -21.54 -2.69
C ALA A 60 17.81 -22.04 -1.50
N VAL A 61 18.24 -21.15 -0.60
CA VAL A 61 18.93 -21.53 0.65
C VAL A 61 17.95 -21.54 1.81
N SER A 62 17.56 -22.72 2.31
CA SER A 62 16.66 -22.88 3.46
C SER A 62 17.29 -22.38 4.77
N CYS A 63 16.55 -21.60 5.56
CA CYS A 63 16.87 -21.44 6.99
C CYS A 63 16.72 -22.81 7.68
N ASP A 64 17.83 -23.44 8.10
CA ASP A 64 17.88 -24.71 8.86
C ASP A 64 17.25 -24.62 10.27
N ALA A 65 16.82 -23.43 10.68
CA ALA A 65 16.15 -23.20 11.95
C ALA A 65 14.78 -23.90 11.97
N LYS A 66 14.69 -25.01 12.73
CA LYS A 66 13.48 -25.79 13.00
C LYS A 66 12.25 -24.90 13.25
N LEU A 67 11.42 -24.72 12.22
CA LEU A 67 10.11 -24.11 12.36
C LEU A 67 9.27 -24.97 13.31
N LYS A 68 8.87 -24.42 14.45
CA LYS A 68 8.00 -25.14 15.39
C LYS A 68 6.69 -25.49 14.67
N PRO A 69 6.25 -26.76 14.68
CA PRO A 69 5.06 -27.22 13.93
C PRO A 69 3.72 -26.69 14.47
N LYS A 70 3.75 -25.83 15.50
CA LYS A 70 2.57 -25.20 16.10
C LYS A 70 2.87 -23.72 16.37
N GLY A 71 2.45 -22.84 15.47
CA GLY A 71 2.55 -21.40 15.69
C GLY A 71 2.22 -20.58 14.44
N GLN A 72 1.53 -19.46 14.65
CA GLN A 72 1.09 -18.45 13.66
C GLN A 72 2.20 -17.87 12.76
N HIS A 73 3.46 -18.17 13.02
CA HIS A 73 4.62 -17.60 12.33
C HIS A 73 5.17 -18.57 11.30
N VAL A 74 5.14 -18.17 10.03
CA VAL A 74 5.69 -18.95 8.91
C VAL A 74 7.20 -18.73 8.74
N LEU A 75 7.72 -17.63 9.29
CA LEU A 75 9.15 -17.30 9.35
C LEU A 75 9.68 -17.46 10.78
N CYS A 76 10.93 -17.88 10.93
CA CYS A 76 11.60 -17.85 12.23
C CYS A 76 12.01 -16.41 12.59
N THR A 77 12.35 -16.17 13.86
CA THR A 77 12.66 -14.82 14.38
C THR A 77 13.90 -14.21 13.74
N GLU A 78 14.92 -15.01 13.42
CA GLU A 78 16.16 -14.54 12.79
C GLU A 78 15.89 -14.12 11.34
N CYS A 79 15.30 -15.01 10.54
CA CYS A 79 15.00 -14.72 9.13
C CYS A 79 13.98 -13.57 8.98
N SER A 80 13.06 -13.39 9.95
CA SER A 80 12.18 -12.21 10.01
C SER A 80 12.94 -10.91 10.33
N ARG A 81 13.95 -10.95 11.18
CA ARG A 81 14.76 -9.77 11.54
C ARG A 81 15.62 -9.34 10.36
N ASP A 82 16.27 -10.31 9.70
CA ASP A 82 17.15 -10.04 8.56
C ASP A 82 16.34 -9.46 7.38
N LEU A 83 15.14 -10.01 7.13
CA LEU A 83 14.21 -9.44 6.16
C LEU A 83 13.81 -8.00 6.52
N GLN A 84 13.50 -7.72 7.79
CA GLN A 84 13.15 -6.36 8.22
C GLN A 84 14.32 -5.37 8.05
N GLU A 85 15.56 -5.80 8.32
CA GLU A 85 16.73 -4.95 8.12
C GLU A 85 16.88 -4.56 6.64
N GLU A 86 16.77 -5.52 5.72
CA GLU A 86 16.87 -5.26 4.28
C GLU A 86 15.69 -4.44 3.74
N LEU A 87 14.49 -4.67 4.25
CA LEU A 87 13.32 -3.84 3.94
C LEU A 87 13.51 -2.39 4.39
N SER A 88 14.17 -2.16 5.53
CA SER A 88 14.47 -0.81 6.00
C SER A 88 15.46 -0.09 5.08
N LYS A 89 16.50 -0.78 4.60
CA LYS A 89 17.49 -0.22 3.66
C LYS A 89 16.88 0.11 2.30
N SER A 90 15.92 -0.69 1.84
CA SER A 90 15.24 -0.47 0.55
C SER A 90 14.14 0.59 0.63
N ALA A 91 13.50 0.77 1.80
CA ALA A 91 12.42 1.74 1.99
C ALA A 91 12.79 3.17 1.61
N ASP A 92 14.04 3.57 1.89
CA ASP A 92 14.55 4.90 1.57
C ASP A 92 14.77 5.12 0.08
N LYS A 93 14.92 4.05 -0.70
CA LYS A 93 15.30 4.10 -2.12
C LYS A 93 14.12 3.94 -3.06
N THR A 94 13.18 3.04 -2.75
CA THR A 94 12.28 2.49 -3.79
C THR A 94 10.80 2.81 -3.59
N GLY A 95 10.43 3.62 -2.59
CA GLY A 95 9.04 4.06 -2.38
C GLY A 95 8.04 2.92 -2.11
N TRP A 96 8.55 1.69 -1.96
CA TRP A 96 7.76 0.47 -1.79
C TRP A 96 6.80 0.53 -0.60
N PRO A 97 7.07 1.21 0.54
CA PRO A 97 6.15 1.20 1.66
C PRO A 97 4.81 1.86 1.29
N ALA A 98 4.82 2.97 0.54
CA ALA A 98 3.59 3.62 0.08
C ALA A 98 2.76 2.70 -0.83
N GLN A 99 3.45 1.94 -1.68
CA GLN A 99 2.84 0.97 -2.56
C GLN A 99 2.22 -0.20 -1.78
N ALA A 100 2.99 -0.78 -0.85
CA ALA A 100 2.52 -1.87 0.00
C ALA A 100 1.28 -1.48 0.81
N VAL A 101 1.16 -0.23 1.29
CA VAL A 101 -0.02 0.19 2.04
C VAL A 101 -1.32 -0.06 1.27
N TYR A 102 -1.40 0.37 0.01
CA TYR A 102 -2.64 0.21 -0.74
C TYR A 102 -2.82 -1.21 -1.25
N GLU A 103 -1.74 -1.92 -1.61
CA GLU A 103 -1.81 -3.30 -2.08
C GLU A 103 -2.37 -4.21 -0.98
N HIS A 104 -1.84 -4.08 0.25
CA HIS A 104 -2.32 -4.85 1.39
C HIS A 104 -3.76 -4.51 1.77
N GLU A 105 -4.16 -3.23 1.71
CA GLU A 105 -5.55 -2.81 1.97
C GLU A 105 -6.51 -3.41 0.94
N ILE A 106 -6.18 -3.32 -0.36
CA ILE A 106 -7.01 -3.87 -1.44
C ILE A 106 -7.12 -5.40 -1.32
N LEU A 107 -6.01 -6.11 -1.10
CA LEU A 107 -6.01 -7.56 -0.94
C LEU A 107 -6.82 -7.99 0.28
N TYR A 108 -6.72 -7.27 1.39
CA TYR A 108 -7.53 -7.53 2.58
C TYR A 108 -9.03 -7.33 2.32
N LEU A 109 -9.42 -6.24 1.65
CA LEU A 109 -10.83 -5.96 1.32
C LEU A 109 -11.43 -6.94 0.30
N ALA A 110 -10.58 -7.50 -0.56
CA ALA A 110 -10.94 -8.54 -1.52
C ALA A 110 -10.90 -9.95 -0.92
N ALA A 111 -10.17 -10.16 0.19
CA ALA A 111 -10.04 -11.47 0.82
C ALA A 111 -11.39 -12.01 1.28
N GLY A 112 -11.63 -13.30 1.03
CA GLY A 112 -12.88 -13.97 1.39
C GLY A 112 -14.09 -13.61 0.53
N ARG A 113 -13.93 -12.82 -0.55
CA ARG A 113 -14.99 -12.64 -1.55
C ARG A 113 -14.92 -13.75 -2.59
N ASP A 114 -16.04 -14.41 -2.82
CA ASP A 114 -16.21 -15.35 -3.92
C ASP A 114 -16.68 -14.59 -5.17
N GLY A 115 -15.77 -14.42 -6.14
CA GLY A 115 -16.09 -13.89 -7.46
C GLY A 115 -15.50 -12.52 -7.80
N PRO A 116 -15.93 -11.91 -8.94
CA PRO A 116 -15.49 -10.59 -9.36
C PRO A 116 -15.89 -9.51 -8.35
N VAL A 117 -15.01 -8.51 -8.17
CA VAL A 117 -15.22 -7.40 -7.24
C VAL A 117 -15.19 -6.08 -8.02
N ARG A 118 -16.12 -5.17 -7.69
CA ARG A 118 -16.17 -3.83 -8.32
C ARG A 118 -15.35 -2.83 -7.52
N ALA A 119 -14.82 -1.83 -8.20
CA ALA A 119 -14.07 -0.75 -7.57
C ALA A 119 -14.90 0.00 -6.52
N GLU A 120 -16.21 0.16 -6.75
CA GLU A 120 -17.14 0.82 -5.82
C GLU A 120 -17.26 0.07 -4.48
N ASP A 121 -17.35 -1.26 -4.54
CA ASP A 121 -17.49 -2.10 -3.35
C ASP A 121 -16.24 -2.09 -2.47
N LEU A 122 -15.07 -1.87 -3.09
CA LEU A 122 -13.79 -1.68 -2.40
C LEU A 122 -13.67 -0.25 -1.88
N ALA A 123 -13.96 0.75 -2.73
CA ALA A 123 -13.87 2.16 -2.39
C ALA A 123 -14.71 2.50 -1.15
N ARG A 124 -15.95 1.99 -1.07
CA ARG A 124 -16.87 2.20 0.06
C ARG A 124 -16.33 1.71 1.41
N ARG A 125 -15.46 0.69 1.41
CA ARG A 125 -14.87 0.10 2.62
C ARG A 125 -13.42 0.52 2.83
N SER A 126 -12.91 1.40 1.98
CA SER A 126 -11.55 1.90 2.01
C SER A 126 -11.54 3.39 2.29
N ARG A 127 -10.35 3.93 2.54
CA ARG A 127 -10.13 5.39 2.60
C ARG A 127 -9.96 6.06 1.24
N TYR A 128 -10.00 5.30 0.15
CA TYR A 128 -9.76 5.81 -1.20
C TYR A 128 -11.06 6.26 -1.86
N THR A 129 -11.01 7.39 -2.56
CA THR A 129 -12.08 7.79 -3.47
C THR A 129 -12.21 6.77 -4.61
N LEU A 130 -13.41 6.65 -5.21
CA LEU A 130 -13.64 5.71 -6.32
C LEU A 130 -12.60 5.86 -7.44
N ARG A 131 -12.30 7.10 -7.84
CA ARG A 131 -11.30 7.39 -8.88
C ARG A 131 -9.89 6.91 -8.49
N ASN A 132 -9.50 7.09 -7.23
CA ASN A 132 -8.19 6.63 -6.75
C ASN A 132 -8.14 5.12 -6.64
N MET A 133 -9.22 4.49 -6.16
CA MET A 133 -9.33 3.02 -6.12
C MET A 133 -9.22 2.43 -7.52
N GLN A 134 -9.98 2.94 -8.50
CA GLN A 134 -9.89 2.52 -9.91
C GLN A 134 -8.47 2.64 -10.46
N ARG A 135 -7.79 3.78 -10.22
CA ARG A 135 -6.40 3.97 -10.67
C ARG A 135 -5.46 2.92 -10.06
N LYS A 136 -5.61 2.61 -8.77
CA LYS A 136 -4.78 1.60 -8.08
C LYS A 136 -5.06 0.19 -8.59
N LEU A 137 -6.33 -0.16 -8.79
CA LEU A 137 -6.74 -1.44 -9.37
C LEU A 137 -6.25 -1.59 -10.82
N ASP A 138 -6.34 -0.54 -11.62
CA ASP A 138 -5.82 -0.53 -12.98
C ASP A 138 -4.30 -0.70 -13.00
N LYS A 139 -3.57 -0.02 -12.10
CA LYS A 139 -2.13 -0.26 -11.92
C LYS A 139 -1.86 -1.73 -11.56
N MET A 140 -2.54 -2.26 -10.54
CA MET A 140 -2.37 -3.66 -10.14
C MET A 140 -2.73 -4.67 -11.25
N SER A 141 -3.70 -4.33 -12.11
CA SER A 141 -4.03 -5.13 -13.28
C SER A 141 -2.94 -5.09 -14.34
N LEU A 142 -2.35 -3.93 -14.60
CA LEU A 142 -1.25 -3.74 -15.55
C LEU A 142 0.01 -4.49 -15.09
N ASP A 143 0.27 -4.47 -13.79
CA ASP A 143 1.39 -5.17 -13.17
C ASP A 143 1.19 -6.70 -13.12
N GLY A 144 -0.03 -7.17 -13.42
CA GLY A 144 -0.39 -8.58 -13.51
C GLY A 144 -0.82 -9.23 -12.18
N TRP A 145 -1.12 -8.45 -11.13
CA TRP A 145 -1.52 -8.97 -9.82
C TRP A 145 -2.97 -9.42 -9.76
N LEU A 146 -3.81 -8.85 -10.62
CA LEU A 146 -5.23 -9.13 -10.70
C LEU A 146 -5.66 -9.06 -12.17
N ARG A 147 -6.82 -9.63 -12.49
CA ARG A 147 -7.38 -9.56 -13.84
C ARG A 147 -8.53 -8.58 -13.87
N LYS A 148 -8.44 -7.57 -14.73
CA LYS A 148 -9.55 -6.68 -15.08
C LYS A 148 -10.37 -7.33 -16.20
N ASP A 149 -11.68 -7.37 -16.02
CA ASP A 149 -12.62 -7.88 -17.01
C ASP A 149 -13.82 -6.92 -17.17
N PHE A 150 -14.57 -7.09 -18.25
CA PHE A 150 -15.81 -6.37 -18.49
C PHE A 150 -16.98 -7.34 -18.34
N ASP A 151 -17.86 -7.06 -17.38
CA ASP A 151 -19.09 -7.81 -17.18
C ASP A 151 -20.11 -7.33 -18.21
N ASP A 152 -20.29 -8.12 -19.28
CA ASP A 152 -21.23 -7.85 -20.37
C ASP A 152 -22.69 -7.79 -19.91
N GLU A 153 -23.05 -8.47 -18.81
CA GLU A 153 -24.44 -8.49 -18.32
C GLU A 153 -24.79 -7.18 -17.60
N GLN A 154 -23.83 -6.62 -16.85
CA GLN A 154 -24.03 -5.40 -16.08
C GLN A 154 -23.50 -4.14 -16.80
N GLY A 155 -22.68 -4.32 -17.84
CA GLY A 155 -21.98 -3.23 -18.52
C GLY A 155 -20.93 -2.56 -17.63
N LEU A 156 -20.34 -3.29 -16.69
CA LEU A 156 -19.46 -2.75 -15.65
C LEU A 156 -18.06 -3.40 -15.67
N ILE A 157 -17.06 -2.63 -15.25
CA ILE A 157 -15.71 -3.16 -15.05
C ILE A 157 -15.65 -3.92 -13.72
N VAL A 158 -15.15 -5.15 -13.79
CA VAL A 158 -14.96 -6.02 -12.63
C VAL A 158 -13.50 -6.47 -12.52
N TYR A 159 -13.08 -6.77 -11.29
CA TYR A 159 -11.71 -7.19 -10.99
C TYR A 159 -11.71 -8.56 -10.32
N HIS A 160 -10.91 -9.48 -10.85
CA HIS A 160 -10.73 -10.82 -10.32
C HIS A 160 -9.41 -10.91 -9.56
N PHE A 161 -9.53 -11.23 -8.27
CA PHE A 161 -8.39 -11.43 -7.39
C PHE A 161 -8.04 -12.91 -7.28
N PRO A 162 -6.76 -13.26 -7.11
CA PRO A 162 -6.37 -14.62 -6.76
C PRO A 162 -6.95 -14.99 -5.39
N LYS A 163 -7.40 -16.23 -5.23
CA LYS A 163 -7.91 -16.73 -3.95
C LYS A 163 -6.82 -16.61 -2.89
N THR A 164 -7.02 -15.67 -1.98
CA THR A 164 -6.08 -15.33 -0.92
C THR A 164 -6.85 -15.24 0.39
N ASP A 165 -6.39 -15.99 1.39
CA ASP A 165 -6.85 -15.83 2.76
C ASP A 165 -5.98 -14.77 3.46
N TYR A 166 -6.59 -13.64 3.80
CA TYR A 166 -5.91 -12.55 4.50
C TYR A 166 -6.62 -12.21 5.82
N PRO A 167 -6.36 -12.96 6.91
CA PRO A 167 -6.98 -12.72 8.21
C PRO A 167 -6.65 -11.33 8.77
N GLU A 168 -7.62 -10.71 9.43
CA GLU A 168 -7.49 -9.36 10.01
C GLU A 168 -6.27 -9.21 10.93
N ALA A 169 -5.98 -10.21 11.77
CA ALA A 169 -4.82 -10.19 12.66
C ALA A 169 -3.49 -10.06 11.91
N ARG A 170 -3.35 -10.74 10.76
CA ARG A 170 -2.15 -10.63 9.91
C ARG A 170 -2.12 -9.32 9.15
N TYR A 171 -3.27 -8.85 8.68
CA TYR A 171 -3.38 -7.56 8.03
C TYR A 171 -2.91 -6.43 8.95
N LYS A 172 -3.41 -6.39 10.19
CA LYS A 172 -3.00 -5.42 11.21
C LYS A 172 -1.50 -5.50 11.51
N ALA A 173 -0.96 -6.71 11.67
CA ALA A 173 0.47 -6.91 11.94
C ALA A 173 1.34 -6.40 10.78
N ASN A 174 1.04 -6.78 9.54
CA ASN A 174 1.80 -6.32 8.37
C ASN A 174 1.68 -4.81 8.20
N MET A 175 0.49 -4.26 8.42
CA MET A 175 0.27 -2.82 8.29
C MET A 175 1.00 -2.00 9.35
N ALA A 176 1.13 -2.51 10.57
CA ALA A 176 1.92 -1.86 11.61
C ALA A 176 3.40 -1.74 11.20
N VAL A 177 3.95 -2.79 10.58
CA VAL A 177 5.33 -2.79 10.06
C VAL A 177 5.47 -1.85 8.85
N ILE A 178 4.58 -1.93 7.87
CA ILE A 178 4.66 -1.07 6.68
C ILE A 178 4.55 0.41 7.07
N ARG A 179 3.67 0.76 8.02
CA ARG A 179 3.47 2.13 8.49
C ARG A 179 4.56 2.64 9.43
N SER A 180 5.46 1.79 9.93
CA SER A 180 6.63 2.29 10.67
C SER A 180 7.63 3.01 9.77
N TYR A 181 7.57 2.79 8.45
CA TYR A 181 8.43 3.48 7.49
C TYR A 181 7.85 4.86 7.13
N PRO A 182 8.66 5.95 7.16
CA PRO A 182 8.18 7.29 6.84
C PRO A 182 7.69 7.41 5.39
N ALA A 183 8.29 6.65 4.48
CA ALA A 183 7.89 6.61 3.07
C ALA A 183 6.44 6.16 2.86
N SER A 184 5.85 5.41 3.81
CA SER A 184 4.46 4.93 3.72
C SER A 184 3.42 6.06 3.71
N PHE A 185 3.78 7.24 4.23
CA PHE A 185 2.90 8.40 4.30
C PHE A 185 3.03 9.35 3.11
N THR A 186 3.94 9.10 2.17
CA THR A 186 4.26 10.05 1.09
C THR A 186 3.05 10.43 0.24
N GLU A 187 2.24 9.46 -0.20
CA GLU A 187 1.02 9.72 -0.98
C GLU A 187 -0.02 10.51 -0.19
N GLU A 188 -0.14 10.22 1.12
CA GLU A 188 -1.08 10.90 2.01
C GLU A 188 -0.64 12.34 2.29
N VAL A 189 0.65 12.55 2.54
CA VAL A 189 1.25 13.87 2.75
C VAL A 189 1.13 14.70 1.49
N GLN A 190 1.45 14.16 0.31
CA GLN A 190 1.32 14.88 -0.96
C GLN A 190 -0.13 15.32 -1.22
N THR A 191 -1.10 14.44 -0.98
CA THR A 191 -2.52 14.77 -1.15
C THR A 191 -2.95 15.88 -0.18
N ARG A 192 -2.51 15.82 1.08
CA ARG A 192 -2.79 16.86 2.08
C ARG A 192 -2.15 18.19 1.74
N VAL A 193 -0.88 18.17 1.35
CA VAL A 193 -0.15 19.39 0.94
C VAL A 193 -0.86 20.03 -0.25
N ALA A 194 -1.29 19.24 -1.25
CA ALA A 194 -2.05 19.76 -2.38
C ALA A 194 -3.40 20.37 -1.94
N GLN A 195 -4.13 19.74 -1.02
CA GLN A 195 -5.37 20.30 -0.47
C GLN A 195 -5.14 21.60 0.31
N ILE A 196 -4.08 21.67 1.13
CA ILE A 196 -3.71 22.88 1.87
C ILE A 196 -3.34 23.99 0.89
N LEU A 197 -2.52 23.71 -0.12
CA LEU A 197 -2.15 24.69 -1.15
C LEU A 197 -3.37 25.19 -1.93
N LEU A 198 -4.30 24.31 -2.29
CA LEU A 198 -5.53 24.69 -2.97
C LEU A 198 -6.42 25.56 -2.08
N ALA A 199 -6.59 25.20 -0.81
CA ALA A 199 -7.34 25.99 0.16
C ALA A 199 -6.71 27.38 0.39
N LEU A 200 -5.38 27.46 0.49
CA LEU A 200 -4.65 28.72 0.59
C LEU A 200 -4.79 29.56 -0.68
N GLY A 201 -4.78 28.94 -1.87
CA GLY A 201 -5.02 29.62 -3.13
C GLY A 201 -6.41 30.25 -3.20
N VAL A 202 -7.45 29.51 -2.78
CA VAL A 202 -8.83 30.03 -2.68
C VAL A 202 -8.92 31.16 -1.66
N LEU A 203 -8.27 31.02 -0.50
CA LEU A 203 -8.20 32.06 0.53
C LEU A 203 -7.58 33.35 -0.01
N LEU A 204 -6.45 33.25 -0.72
CA LEU A 204 -5.78 34.39 -1.36
C LEU A 204 -6.66 35.07 -2.40
N LEU A 205 -7.37 34.29 -3.21
CA LEU A 205 -8.30 34.83 -4.21
C LEU A 205 -9.46 35.60 -3.54
N GLY A 206 -10.01 35.05 -2.45
CA GLY A 206 -11.03 35.74 -1.65
C GLY A 206 -10.52 37.05 -1.05
N LEU A 207 -9.29 37.06 -0.51
CA LEU A 207 -8.66 38.27 0.02
C LEU A 207 -8.42 39.32 -1.06
N LEU A 208 -8.06 38.91 -2.27
CA LEU A 208 -7.88 39.81 -3.41
C LEU A 208 -9.20 40.51 -3.79
N VAL A 209 -10.33 39.80 -3.73
CA VAL A 209 -11.65 40.40 -3.91
C VAL A 209 -12.01 41.34 -2.75
N LEU A 210 -11.68 40.97 -1.51
CA LEU A 210 -11.89 41.82 -0.33
C LEU A 210 -11.00 43.08 -0.33
N ALA A 211 -9.89 43.09 -1.04
CA ALA A 211 -8.99 44.25 -1.19
C ALA A 211 -9.66 45.47 -1.83
N PHE A 212 -10.74 45.27 -2.59
CA PHE A 212 -11.54 46.38 -3.12
C PHE A 212 -12.39 47.08 -2.05
N PHE A 213 -12.59 46.46 -0.88
CA PHE A 213 -13.52 46.93 0.15
C PHE A 213 -12.86 47.20 1.50
N LEU A 214 -11.69 46.61 1.77
CA LEU A 214 -11.01 46.67 3.07
C LEU A 214 -9.57 47.20 2.94
N PRO A 215 -9.07 47.92 3.96
CA PRO A 215 -7.69 48.39 3.98
C PRO A 215 -6.71 47.21 4.08
N PHE A 216 -5.63 47.29 3.27
CA PHE A 216 -4.58 46.27 3.18
C PHE A 216 -4.08 45.67 4.52
N PRO A 217 -3.78 46.45 5.58
CA PRO A 217 -3.29 45.88 6.84
C PRO A 217 -4.29 44.91 7.52
N MET A 218 -5.60 45.13 7.37
CA MET A 218 -6.61 44.22 7.92
C MET A 218 -6.64 42.88 7.16
N LEU A 219 -6.37 42.90 5.86
CA LEU A 219 -6.31 41.69 5.03
C LEU A 219 -5.09 40.84 5.34
N VAL A 220 -3.94 41.47 5.60
CA VAL A 220 -2.72 40.76 6.03
C VAL A 220 -2.94 40.06 7.38
N LEU A 221 -3.59 40.75 8.33
CA LEU A 221 -3.92 40.15 9.63
C LEU A 221 -4.89 38.97 9.46
N LEU A 222 -5.93 39.12 8.62
CA LEU A 222 -6.89 38.04 8.36
C LEU A 222 -6.22 36.83 7.72
N PHE A 223 -5.30 37.04 6.77
CA PHE A 223 -4.52 35.95 6.17
C PHE A 223 -3.64 35.23 7.19
N LEU A 224 -2.89 35.98 8.01
CA LEU A 224 -1.98 35.41 9.01
C LEU A 224 -2.69 34.54 10.05
N ILE A 225 -3.96 34.81 10.33
CA ILE A 225 -4.78 33.99 11.24
C ILE A 225 -5.47 32.85 10.48
N ALA A 226 -6.11 33.14 9.35
CA ALA A 226 -6.91 32.15 8.62
C ALA A 226 -6.06 31.05 7.96
N ALA A 227 -4.88 31.37 7.43
CA ALA A 227 -3.98 30.41 6.79
C ALA A 227 -3.52 29.27 7.73
N PRO A 228 -2.98 29.54 8.94
CA PRO A 228 -2.59 28.46 9.86
C PRO A 228 -3.79 27.71 10.42
N VAL A 229 -4.93 28.37 10.67
CA VAL A 229 -6.15 27.68 11.15
C VAL A 229 -6.67 26.70 10.08
N THR A 230 -6.76 27.13 8.83
CA THR A 230 -7.19 26.25 7.72
C THR A 230 -6.23 25.09 7.51
N ALA A 231 -4.92 25.34 7.52
CA ALA A 231 -3.91 24.28 7.46
C ALA A 231 -4.04 23.29 8.63
N PHE A 232 -4.23 23.78 9.86
CA PHE A 232 -4.38 22.96 11.05
C PHE A 232 -5.65 22.12 11.02
N VAL A 233 -6.79 22.67 10.60
CA VAL A 233 -8.05 21.95 10.47
C VAL A 233 -7.95 20.83 9.43
N ILE A 234 -7.34 21.10 8.27
CA ILE A 234 -7.11 20.08 7.23
C ILE A 234 -6.18 18.99 7.77
N TRP A 235 -5.15 19.37 8.53
CA TRP A 235 -4.22 18.41 9.14
C TRP A 235 -4.87 17.53 10.22
N ARG A 236 -5.73 18.11 11.06
CA ARG A 236 -6.34 17.45 12.23
C ARG A 236 -7.51 16.51 11.90
N ARG A 237 -8.16 16.64 10.73
CA ARG A 237 -9.30 15.79 10.30
C ARG A 237 -9.03 14.27 10.19
N ARG A 238 -7.91 13.76 10.71
CA ARG A 238 -7.58 12.32 10.71
C ARG A 238 -6.88 11.83 11.98
N SER A 239 -7.01 12.53 13.11
CA SER A 239 -6.48 11.99 14.37
C SER A 239 -7.38 10.93 15.01
N ASP A 240 -8.65 10.80 14.59
CA ASP A 240 -9.57 9.78 15.11
C ASP A 240 -9.90 8.74 14.02
N PRO A 241 -9.28 7.56 14.08
CA PRO A 241 -9.69 6.39 13.30
C PRO A 241 -10.71 5.49 14.03
N ASP A 242 -11.23 5.88 15.20
CA ASP A 242 -12.08 5.03 16.06
C ASP A 242 -13.54 5.52 16.25
N GLU A 243 -14.01 6.50 15.48
CA GLU A 243 -15.45 6.84 15.42
C GLU A 243 -16.02 6.43 14.06
N ASP A 244 -16.32 5.14 13.92
CA ASP A 244 -17.47 4.57 13.17
C ASP A 244 -17.51 3.03 13.33
#